data_AF-A0A7S7J349-F1
#
_entry.id   AF-A0A7S7J349-F1
#
_cell.length_a   1.000
_cell.length_b   1.000
_cell.length_c   1.000
_cell.angle_alpha   90.00
_cell.angle_beta   90.00
_cell.angle_gamma   90.00
#
_symmetry.space_group_name_H-M   'P 1'
#
loop_
_entity.id
_entity.type
_entity.pdbx_description
1 polymer ?
#
loop_
_entity_poly.entity_id
_entity_poly.type
_entity_poly.pdbx_seq_one_letter_code
_entity_poly.pdbx_strand_id
1 'polypeptide(L)'
;MITPNEFISKWKLIWEEDLIKLSAESLCDIDIDEDAKRFLIEAGLPDSAAPELNFVEGLPSICEQYGLPEEYGNYRYMGFTGWGDPVCLSLNNGFIVHLDHEEDFEYETFINSSIPQLAESLLAYAQFIKETQKENGEDAFFDNNIPDRLKTWIAEEFERIDPRILEGGFWLTELENLDEEE
;
A
#
# COMPACT_ATOMS: atom_id res chain seq x y z
N MET A 1 -1.14 1.68 15.63
CA MET A 1 -1.13 2.41 14.35
C MET A 1 -0.07 3.48 14.43
N ILE A 2 0.83 3.47 13.46
CA ILE A 2 1.91 4.45 13.30
C ILE A 2 1.36 5.88 13.15
N THR A 3 2.06 6.86 13.72
CA THR A 3 1.74 8.28 13.49
C THR A 3 2.41 8.82 12.21
N PRO A 4 1.91 9.92 11.62
CA PRO A 4 2.53 10.53 10.43
C PRO A 4 4.03 10.82 10.60
N ASN A 5 4.42 11.43 11.73
CA ASN A 5 5.82 11.77 12.00
C ASN A 5 6.71 10.54 12.21
N GLU A 6 6.18 9.48 12.83
CA GLU A 6 6.92 8.22 12.97
C GLU A 6 7.12 7.56 11.61
N PHE A 7 6.11 7.56 10.75
CA PHE A 7 6.22 7.01 9.39
C PHE A 7 7.26 7.78 8.57
N ILE A 8 7.18 9.12 8.52
CA ILE A 8 8.17 9.95 7.82
C ILE A 8 9.59 9.62 8.29
N SER A 9 9.80 9.58 9.61
CA SER A 9 11.13 9.39 10.21
C SER A 9 11.69 8.02 9.87
N LYS A 10 10.87 6.98 9.91
CA LYS A 10 11.29 5.60 9.63
C LYS A 10 11.47 5.35 8.13
N TRP A 11 10.58 5.85 7.27
CA TRP A 11 10.69 5.70 5.81
C TRP A 11 11.99 6.33 5.29
N LYS A 12 12.26 7.58 5.70
CA LYS A 12 13.49 8.29 5.31
C LYS A 12 14.77 7.61 5.78
N LEU A 13 14.73 6.89 6.90
CA LEU A 13 15.87 6.13 7.40
C LEU A 13 16.19 4.91 6.51
N ILE A 14 15.17 4.35 5.84
CA ILE A 14 15.30 3.12 5.04
C ILE A 14 15.69 3.44 3.58
N TRP A 15 14.96 4.37 2.93
CA TRP A 15 15.10 4.63 1.49
C TRP A 15 15.67 6.01 1.15
N GLU A 16 15.78 6.93 2.11
CA GLU A 16 16.16 8.33 1.86
C GLU A 16 15.24 9.07 0.86
N GLU A 17 14.08 8.51 0.55
CA GLU A 17 13.11 9.04 -0.41
C GLU A 17 12.12 10.03 0.22
N ASP A 18 11.58 10.91 -0.61
CA ASP A 18 10.53 11.84 -0.23
C ASP A 18 9.13 11.22 -0.34
N LEU A 19 8.18 11.81 0.36
CA LEU A 19 6.79 11.37 0.40
C LEU A 19 5.90 12.39 -0.30
N ILE A 20 4.95 11.90 -1.08
CA ILE A 20 3.93 12.66 -1.78
C ILE A 20 2.83 13.03 -0.78
N LYS A 21 2.75 14.32 -0.46
CA LYS A 21 1.72 14.86 0.44
C LYS A 21 0.55 15.43 -0.35
N LEU A 22 -0.64 15.26 0.21
CA LEU A 22 -1.85 15.86 -0.30
C LEU A 22 -2.11 17.22 0.34
N SER A 23 -2.71 18.12 -0.42
CA SER A 23 -3.13 19.42 0.10
C SER A 23 -4.46 19.29 0.85
N ALA A 24 -4.68 20.08 1.90
CA ALA A 24 -5.95 20.11 2.60
C ALA A 24 -7.10 20.53 1.67
N GLU A 25 -6.80 21.40 0.70
CA GLU A 25 -7.70 21.85 -0.34
C GLU A 25 -8.13 20.70 -1.26
N SER A 26 -7.22 19.80 -1.63
CA SER A 26 -7.56 18.62 -2.45
C SER A 26 -8.42 17.58 -1.75
N LEU A 27 -8.50 17.63 -0.41
CA LEU A 27 -9.25 16.68 0.41
C LEU A 27 -10.53 17.26 1.01
N CYS A 28 -10.81 18.56 0.82
CA CYS A 28 -11.88 19.24 1.55
C CYS A 28 -13.28 18.69 1.25
N ASP A 29 -13.50 18.24 0.00
CA ASP A 29 -14.79 17.73 -0.47
C ASP A 29 -14.84 16.19 -0.51
N ILE A 30 -13.81 15.52 0.03
CA ILE A 30 -13.73 14.06 0.05
C ILE A 30 -14.11 13.58 1.45
N ASP A 31 -15.17 12.78 1.51
CA ASP A 31 -15.67 12.18 2.75
C ASP A 31 -14.86 10.92 3.11
N ILE A 32 -13.71 11.12 3.75
CA ILE A 32 -12.86 10.06 4.30
C ILE A 32 -12.56 10.35 5.77
N ASP A 33 -12.16 9.30 6.49
CA ASP A 33 -11.81 9.38 7.90
C ASP A 33 -10.75 10.45 8.21
N GLU A 34 -10.91 11.14 9.33
CA GLU A 34 -10.05 12.26 9.72
C GLU A 34 -8.60 11.82 10.01
N ASP A 35 -8.38 10.59 10.50
CA ASP A 35 -7.02 10.07 10.65
C ASP A 35 -6.40 9.79 9.27
N ALA A 36 -7.17 9.32 8.29
CA ALA A 36 -6.70 9.17 6.91
C ALA A 36 -6.35 10.53 6.28
N LYS A 37 -7.22 11.56 6.41
CA LYS A 37 -6.91 12.92 5.93
C LYS A 37 -5.64 13.46 6.58
N ARG A 38 -5.54 13.36 7.90
CA ARG A 38 -4.36 13.82 8.65
C ARG A 38 -3.10 13.13 8.13
N PHE A 39 -3.15 11.83 7.90
CA PHE A 39 -2.00 11.07 7.43
C PHE A 39 -1.55 11.51 6.04
N LEU A 40 -2.49 11.64 5.10
CA LEU A 40 -2.23 12.06 3.72
C LEU A 40 -1.68 13.50 3.62
N ILE A 41 -2.11 14.40 4.52
CA ILE A 41 -1.64 15.80 4.56
C ILE A 41 -0.28 15.92 5.25
N GLU A 42 -0.12 15.30 6.41
CA GLU A 42 1.07 15.49 7.25
C GLU A 42 2.26 14.66 6.78
N ALA A 43 2.02 13.37 6.47
CA ALA A 43 3.04 12.43 6.02
C ALA A 43 3.04 12.24 4.52
N GLY A 44 1.87 11.94 3.94
CA GLY A 44 1.77 11.46 2.57
C GLY A 44 2.09 9.97 2.44
N LEU A 45 2.26 9.52 1.19
CA LEU A 45 2.67 8.17 0.80
C LEU A 45 3.92 8.26 -0.09
N PRO A 46 4.76 7.22 -0.19
CA PRO A 46 5.89 7.24 -1.12
C PRO A 46 5.41 7.31 -2.57
N ASP A 47 6.25 7.76 -3.50
CA ASP A 47 5.92 7.73 -4.94
C ASP A 47 5.82 6.29 -5.47
N SER A 48 6.68 5.42 -4.95
CA SER A 48 6.70 4.00 -5.22
C SER A 48 7.13 3.22 -3.97
N ALA A 49 6.62 2.01 -3.83
CA ALA A 49 6.98 1.11 -2.75
C ALA A 49 6.85 -0.33 -3.23
N ALA A 50 7.77 -1.19 -2.79
CA ALA A 50 7.64 -2.61 -3.03
C ALA A 50 6.42 -3.18 -2.27
N PRO A 51 5.72 -4.17 -2.84
CA PRO A 51 5.92 -4.76 -4.16
C PRO A 51 5.15 -3.99 -5.24
N GLU A 52 5.88 -3.28 -6.10
CA GLU A 52 5.38 -2.54 -7.28
C GLU A 52 4.09 -1.69 -7.08
N LEU A 53 3.90 -1.12 -5.89
CA LEU A 53 2.84 -0.15 -5.62
C LEU A 53 3.35 1.26 -5.94
N ASN A 54 2.63 2.00 -6.75
CA ASN A 54 2.96 3.37 -7.12
C ASN A 54 1.83 4.29 -6.68
N PHE A 55 2.14 5.42 -6.04
CA PHE A 55 1.14 6.37 -5.58
C PHE A 55 1.27 7.70 -6.30
N VAL A 56 0.13 8.38 -6.48
CA VAL A 56 0.07 9.65 -7.21
C VAL A 56 -0.34 10.80 -6.31
N GLU A 57 -0.10 12.01 -6.80
CA GLU A 57 -0.71 13.21 -6.24
C GLU A 57 -2.22 13.23 -6.51
N GLY A 58 -2.99 13.55 -5.49
CA GLY A 58 -4.45 13.69 -5.57
C GLY A 58 -5.22 12.44 -5.17
N LEU A 59 -6.55 12.60 -5.12
CA LEU A 59 -7.52 11.52 -4.98
C LEU A 59 -8.66 11.71 -6.00
N PRO A 60 -8.36 11.73 -7.32
CA PRO A 60 -9.39 11.94 -8.33
C PRO A 60 -10.44 10.81 -8.31
N SER A 61 -11.62 11.08 -8.87
CA SER A 61 -12.60 10.03 -9.10
C SER A 61 -12.05 9.00 -10.09
N ILE A 62 -12.20 7.71 -9.77
CA ILE A 62 -11.83 6.68 -10.74
C ILE A 62 -12.74 6.72 -11.99
N CYS A 63 -14.00 7.14 -11.83
CA CYS A 63 -14.94 7.34 -12.95
C CYS A 63 -14.40 8.34 -13.96
N GLU A 64 -13.81 9.44 -13.48
CA GLU A 64 -13.23 10.47 -14.34
C GLU A 64 -11.90 10.02 -14.94
N GLN A 65 -11.06 9.36 -14.14
CA GLN A 65 -9.71 8.94 -14.54
C GLN A 65 -9.73 7.81 -15.57
N TYR A 66 -10.64 6.84 -15.43
CA TYR A 66 -10.72 5.64 -16.27
C TYR A 66 -11.99 5.58 -17.12
N GLY A 67 -12.88 6.57 -17.03
CA GLY A 67 -14.15 6.58 -17.78
C GLY A 67 -15.17 5.57 -17.28
N LEU A 68 -15.09 5.16 -16.00
CA LEU A 68 -15.95 4.13 -15.41
C LEU A 68 -17.35 4.66 -15.06
N PRO A 69 -18.37 3.77 -15.00
CA PRO A 69 -19.72 4.14 -14.59
C PRO A 69 -19.79 4.74 -13.17
N GLU A 70 -20.87 5.47 -12.89
CA GLU A 70 -21.10 6.16 -11.60
C GLU A 70 -21.16 5.20 -10.40
N GLU A 71 -21.39 3.91 -10.61
CA GLU A 71 -21.36 2.90 -9.54
C GLU A 71 -19.98 2.79 -8.86
N TYR A 72 -18.91 3.15 -9.58
CA TYR A 72 -17.55 3.26 -9.05
C TYR A 72 -17.28 4.62 -8.37
N GLY A 73 -18.28 5.48 -8.23
CA GLY A 73 -18.13 6.84 -7.67
C GLY A 73 -17.66 6.88 -6.22
N ASN A 74 -17.75 5.75 -5.51
CA ASN A 74 -17.24 5.59 -4.15
C ASN A 74 -15.76 5.22 -4.10
N TYR A 75 -15.05 5.12 -5.23
CA TYR A 75 -13.62 4.87 -5.26
C TYR A 75 -12.85 6.12 -5.68
N ARG A 76 -11.81 6.44 -4.91
CA ARG A 76 -10.82 7.48 -5.25
C ARG A 76 -9.53 6.82 -5.68
N TYR A 77 -9.05 7.18 -6.86
CA TYR A 77 -7.79 6.70 -7.39
C TYR A 77 -6.63 7.26 -6.58
N MET A 78 -5.71 6.40 -6.15
CA MET A 78 -4.53 6.77 -5.36
C MET A 78 -3.21 6.39 -6.04
N GLY A 79 -3.25 5.53 -7.04
CA GLY A 79 -2.05 4.87 -7.52
C GLY A 79 -2.34 3.65 -8.38
N PHE A 80 -1.32 2.84 -8.64
CA PHE A 80 -1.44 1.62 -9.44
C PHE A 80 -0.45 0.54 -9.01
N THR A 81 -0.79 -0.71 -9.29
CA THR A 81 0.09 -1.88 -9.10
C THR A 81 1.08 -2.02 -10.27
N GLY A 82 2.04 -2.95 -10.17
CA GLY A 82 2.98 -3.27 -11.25
C GLY A 82 2.33 -3.69 -12.57
N TRP A 83 1.13 -4.27 -12.48
CA TRP A 83 0.30 -4.68 -13.64
C TRP A 83 -0.53 -3.55 -14.23
N GLY A 84 -0.50 -2.36 -13.61
CA GLY A 84 -1.27 -1.19 -14.04
C GLY A 84 -2.68 -1.09 -13.46
N ASP A 85 -3.04 -1.99 -12.53
CA ASP A 85 -4.36 -1.98 -11.90
C ASP A 85 -4.50 -0.77 -10.96
N PRO A 86 -5.60 -0.02 -11.01
CA PRO A 86 -5.80 1.13 -10.15
C PRO A 86 -5.92 0.75 -8.68
N VAL A 87 -5.01 1.28 -7.87
CA VAL A 87 -5.08 1.28 -6.40
C VAL A 87 -6.00 2.41 -5.96
N CYS A 88 -7.00 2.07 -5.14
CA CYS A 88 -8.11 2.93 -4.80
C CYS A 88 -8.36 2.99 -3.30
N LEU A 89 -8.86 4.14 -2.84
CA LEU A 89 -9.49 4.31 -1.53
C LEU A 89 -11.01 4.22 -1.68
N SER A 90 -11.61 3.25 -1.00
CA SER A 90 -13.06 3.09 -0.93
C SER A 90 -13.65 4.02 0.12
N LEU A 91 -14.51 4.94 -0.30
CA LEU A 91 -15.21 5.89 0.58
C LEU A 91 -16.25 5.22 1.49
N ASN A 92 -16.68 4.00 1.16
CA ASN A 92 -17.70 3.28 1.93
C ASN A 92 -17.18 2.77 3.28
N ASN A 93 -15.90 2.38 3.33
CA ASN A 93 -15.31 1.68 4.48
C ASN A 93 -13.88 2.17 4.83
N GLY A 94 -13.28 3.04 4.00
CA GLY A 94 -11.92 3.53 4.18
C GLY A 94 -10.83 2.53 3.75
N PHE A 95 -11.21 1.42 3.09
CA PHE A 95 -10.28 0.39 2.68
C PHE A 95 -9.50 0.81 1.44
N ILE A 96 -8.30 0.28 1.35
CA ILE A 96 -7.39 0.40 0.22
C ILE A 96 -7.51 -0.92 -0.52
N VAL A 97 -7.81 -0.83 -1.80
CA VAL A 97 -8.05 -1.96 -2.69
C VAL A 97 -7.38 -1.70 -4.03
N HIS A 98 -7.21 -2.71 -4.87
CA HIS A 98 -7.05 -2.48 -6.31
C HIS A 98 -8.21 -3.12 -7.07
N LEU A 99 -8.55 -2.53 -8.22
CA LEU A 99 -9.55 -3.08 -9.13
C LEU A 99 -8.84 -3.70 -10.33
N ASP A 100 -9.12 -4.96 -10.61
CA ASP A 100 -8.51 -5.68 -11.73
C ASP A 100 -8.97 -5.09 -13.07
N HIS A 101 -8.05 -4.48 -13.83
CA HIS A 101 -8.40 -3.86 -15.09
C HIS A 101 -8.63 -4.85 -16.24
N GLU A 102 -8.13 -6.09 -16.12
CA GLU A 102 -8.30 -7.15 -17.13
C GLU A 102 -9.69 -7.79 -17.05
N GLU A 103 -10.29 -7.80 -15.86
CA GLU A 103 -11.64 -8.30 -15.59
C GLU A 103 -12.67 -7.15 -15.48
N ASP A 104 -12.59 -6.17 -16.38
CA ASP A 104 -13.52 -5.03 -16.49
C ASP A 104 -13.73 -4.24 -15.17
N PHE A 105 -12.74 -4.23 -14.27
CA PHE A 105 -12.81 -3.63 -12.93
C PHE A 105 -13.87 -4.25 -12.01
N GLU A 106 -14.37 -5.46 -12.33
CA GLU A 106 -15.37 -6.16 -11.52
C GLU A 106 -14.76 -6.81 -10.27
N TYR A 107 -13.48 -7.16 -10.32
CA TYR A 107 -12.79 -7.81 -9.21
C TYR A 107 -12.06 -6.79 -8.33
N GLU A 108 -12.50 -6.69 -7.07
CA GLU A 108 -11.86 -5.89 -6.03
C GLU A 108 -10.95 -6.78 -5.18
N THR A 109 -9.68 -6.41 -5.09
CA THR A 109 -8.69 -7.07 -4.23
C THR A 109 -8.32 -6.16 -3.07
N PHE A 110 -8.48 -6.68 -1.85
CA PHE A 110 -8.12 -5.98 -0.63
C PHE A 110 -6.60 -5.76 -0.51
N ILE A 111 -6.19 -4.57 -0.05
CA ILE A 111 -4.80 -4.25 0.30
C ILE A 111 -4.72 -3.96 1.80
N ASN A 112 -5.42 -2.93 2.30
CA ASN A 112 -5.38 -2.54 3.71
C ASN A 112 -6.69 -1.91 4.18
N SER A 113 -6.94 -1.99 5.48
CA SER A 113 -8.15 -1.47 6.13
C SER A 113 -8.15 0.05 6.28
N SER A 114 -7.00 0.72 6.22
CA SER A 114 -6.89 2.17 6.33
C SER A 114 -5.53 2.71 5.86
N ILE A 115 -5.44 4.02 5.63
CA ILE A 115 -4.20 4.69 5.21
C ILE A 115 -3.05 4.51 6.23
N PRO A 116 -3.27 4.68 7.56
CA PRO A 116 -2.20 4.42 8.52
C PRO A 116 -1.72 2.96 8.51
N GLN A 117 -2.62 2.01 8.29
CA GLN A 117 -2.25 0.59 8.21
C GLN A 117 -1.49 0.29 6.92
N LEU A 118 -1.91 0.85 5.78
CA LEU A 118 -1.15 0.79 4.53
C LEU A 118 0.28 1.31 4.75
N ALA A 119 0.43 2.50 5.32
CA ALA A 119 1.75 3.08 5.56
C ALA A 119 2.62 2.21 6.51
N GLU A 120 2.02 1.63 7.54
CA GLU A 120 2.73 0.71 8.45
C GLU A 120 3.12 -0.61 7.74
N SER A 121 2.26 -1.16 6.88
CA SER A 121 2.54 -2.36 6.06
C SER A 121 3.66 -2.10 5.05
N LEU A 122 3.61 -0.99 4.32
CA LEU A 122 4.68 -0.58 3.39
C LEU A 122 6.02 -0.48 4.12
N LEU A 123 6.02 0.11 5.31
CA LEU A 123 7.22 0.25 6.13
C LEU A 123 7.75 -1.10 6.62
N ALA A 124 6.88 -2.01 7.04
CA ALA A 124 7.25 -3.36 7.46
C ALA A 124 7.90 -4.12 6.29
N TYR A 125 7.31 -4.04 5.10
CA TYR A 125 7.83 -4.69 3.90
C TYR A 125 9.17 -4.08 3.44
N ALA A 126 9.31 -2.76 3.51
CA ALA A 126 10.57 -2.06 3.27
C ALA A 126 11.69 -2.53 4.22
N GLN A 127 11.38 -2.69 5.51
CA GLN A 127 12.31 -3.19 6.52
C GLN A 127 12.68 -4.66 6.25
N PHE A 128 11.70 -5.49 5.86
CA PHE A 128 11.90 -6.87 5.47
C PHE A 128 12.93 -7.00 4.34
N ILE A 129 12.77 -6.20 3.27
CA ILE A 129 13.73 -6.17 2.15
C ILE A 129 15.13 -5.77 2.63
N LYS A 130 15.26 -4.69 3.41
CA LYS A 130 16.57 -4.25 3.90
C LYS A 130 17.27 -5.27 4.79
N GLU A 131 16.54 -5.94 5.68
CA GLU A 131 17.15 -6.96 6.55
C GLU A 131 17.55 -8.21 5.74
N THR A 132 16.77 -8.58 4.73
CA THR A 132 17.14 -9.64 3.77
C THR A 132 18.44 -9.27 3.05
N GLN A 133 18.52 -8.05 2.51
CA GLN A 133 19.71 -7.58 1.79
C GLN A 133 20.95 -7.53 2.68
N LYS A 134 20.78 -7.13 3.94
CA LYS A 134 21.85 -7.03 4.93
C LYS A 134 22.38 -8.40 5.38
N GLU A 135 21.53 -9.42 5.45
CA GLU A 135 21.94 -10.78 5.84
C GLU A 135 22.57 -11.55 4.68
N ASN A 136 21.96 -11.49 3.50
CA ASN A 136 22.26 -12.40 2.39
C ASN A 136 22.86 -11.71 1.15
N GLY A 137 23.03 -10.39 1.15
CA GLY A 137 23.61 -9.60 0.05
C GLY A 137 22.58 -8.74 -0.68
N GLU A 138 23.04 -7.74 -1.44
CA GLU A 138 22.18 -6.72 -2.06
C GLU A 138 21.09 -7.30 -2.98
N ASP A 139 21.40 -8.39 -3.68
CA ASP A 139 20.48 -9.06 -4.61
C ASP A 139 19.62 -10.14 -3.93
N ALA A 140 19.79 -10.40 -2.62
CA ALA A 140 19.20 -11.54 -1.95
C ALA A 140 17.66 -11.60 -2.01
N PHE A 141 17.00 -10.44 -2.03
CA PHE A 141 15.55 -10.39 -2.20
C PHE A 141 15.13 -10.81 -3.62
N PHE A 142 15.86 -10.35 -4.66
CA PHE A 142 15.58 -10.70 -6.05
C PHE A 142 15.95 -12.15 -6.37
N ASP A 143 16.99 -12.69 -5.74
CA ASP A 143 17.42 -14.08 -5.88
C ASP A 143 16.57 -15.07 -5.06
N ASN A 144 15.47 -14.61 -4.43
CA ASN A 144 14.65 -15.35 -3.47
C ASN A 144 15.48 -16.03 -2.33
N ASN A 145 16.63 -15.45 -2.00
CA ASN A 145 17.49 -15.90 -0.92
C ASN A 145 17.07 -15.22 0.40
N ILE A 146 15.82 -15.49 0.79
CA ILE A 146 15.17 -14.85 1.93
C ILE A 146 15.24 -15.78 3.15
N PRO A 147 15.79 -15.33 4.28
CA PRO A 147 15.79 -16.11 5.52
C PRO A 147 14.37 -16.46 6.01
N ASP A 148 14.09 -17.72 6.32
CA ASP A 148 12.77 -18.19 6.83
C ASP A 148 12.27 -17.38 8.03
N ARG A 149 13.21 -16.99 8.92
CA ARG A 149 12.91 -16.14 10.09
C ARG A 149 12.31 -14.80 9.69
N LEU A 150 12.73 -14.24 8.55
CA LEU A 150 12.23 -12.96 8.03
C LEU A 150 10.89 -13.14 7.33
N LYS A 151 10.67 -14.27 6.63
CA LYS A 151 9.35 -14.64 6.09
C LYS A 151 8.29 -14.77 7.20
N THR A 152 8.63 -15.48 8.28
CA THR A 152 7.76 -15.59 9.46
C THR A 152 7.52 -14.22 10.09
N TRP A 153 8.58 -13.41 10.23
CA TRP A 153 8.48 -12.08 10.83
C TRP A 153 7.54 -11.15 10.05
N ILE A 154 7.62 -11.11 8.72
CA ILE A 154 6.77 -10.21 7.93
C ILE A 154 5.30 -10.63 7.98
N ALA A 155 5.01 -11.93 8.01
CA ALA A 155 3.65 -12.44 8.19
C ALA A 155 3.06 -12.05 9.57
N GLU A 156 3.84 -12.20 10.64
CA GLU A 156 3.43 -11.77 12.00
C GLU A 156 3.22 -10.25 12.10
N GLU A 157 4.06 -9.46 11.41
CA GLU A 157 3.91 -8.00 11.39
C GLU A 157 2.67 -7.57 10.62
N PHE A 158 2.36 -8.19 9.47
CA PHE A 158 1.12 -7.93 8.75
C PHE A 158 -0.11 -8.28 9.59
N GLU A 159 -0.13 -9.42 10.28
CA GLU A 159 -1.21 -9.77 11.20
C GLU A 159 -1.38 -8.72 12.31
N ARG A 160 -0.26 -8.25 12.89
CA ARG A 160 -0.28 -7.23 13.95
C ARG A 160 -0.79 -5.87 13.46
N ILE A 161 -0.42 -5.47 12.25
CA ILE A 161 -0.78 -4.18 11.65
C ILE A 161 -2.24 -4.18 11.21
N ASP A 162 -2.63 -5.21 10.48
CA ASP A 162 -3.94 -5.34 9.86
C ASP A 162 -4.30 -6.82 9.68
N PRO A 163 -4.99 -7.44 10.67
CA PRO A 163 -5.29 -8.87 10.64
C PRO A 163 -6.04 -9.33 9.39
N ARG A 164 -6.79 -8.43 8.73
CA ARG A 164 -7.54 -8.72 7.51
C ARG A 164 -6.65 -9.05 6.32
N ILE A 165 -5.37 -8.64 6.34
CA ILE A 165 -4.39 -9.03 5.33
C ILE A 165 -4.36 -10.55 5.17
N LEU A 166 -4.45 -11.30 6.26
CA LEU A 166 -4.40 -12.76 6.24
C LEU A 166 -5.74 -13.42 5.85
N GLU A 167 -6.81 -12.65 5.67
CA GLU A 167 -8.08 -13.16 5.16
C GLU A 167 -8.08 -13.30 3.63
N GLY A 168 -7.12 -12.66 2.95
CA GLY A 168 -6.96 -12.67 1.50
C GLY A 168 -6.54 -11.31 0.94
N GLY A 169 -6.23 -11.30 -0.35
CA GLY A 169 -5.91 -10.09 -1.10
C GLY A 169 -4.42 -9.92 -1.35
N PHE A 170 -4.03 -8.69 -1.66
CA PHE A 170 -2.72 -8.33 -2.19
C PHE A 170 -1.57 -8.87 -1.34
N TRP A 171 -1.53 -8.50 -0.05
CA TRP A 171 -0.41 -8.88 0.82
C TRP A 171 -0.35 -10.38 1.12
N LEU A 172 -1.49 -11.09 1.14
CA LEU A 172 -1.46 -12.55 1.33
C LEU A 172 -0.85 -13.23 0.10
N THR A 173 -1.26 -12.82 -1.10
CA THR A 173 -0.66 -13.31 -2.35
C THR A 173 0.84 -13.02 -2.37
N GLU A 174 1.27 -11.84 -1.92
CA GLU A 174 2.69 -11.54 -1.81
C GLU A 174 3.41 -12.47 -0.83
N LEU A 175 2.82 -12.78 0.34
CA LEU A 175 3.41 -13.75 1.28
C LEU A 175 3.49 -15.15 0.68
N GLU A 176 2.45 -15.59 -0.05
CA GLU A 176 2.42 -16.89 -0.73
C GLU A 176 3.52 -16.97 -1.79
N ASN A 177 3.72 -15.91 -2.58
CA ASN A 177 4.79 -15.82 -3.58
C ASN A 177 6.20 -15.91 -2.97
N LEU A 178 6.40 -15.45 -1.72
CA LEU A 178 7.69 -15.61 -1.04
C LEU A 178 8.02 -17.07 -0.73
N ASP A 179 7.02 -17.94 -0.60
CA ASP A 179 7.19 -19.37 -0.29
C ASP A 179 7.26 -20.27 -1.53
N GLU A 180 6.97 -19.73 -2.71
CA GLU A 180 7.16 -20.46 -3.97
C GLU A 180 8.65 -20.57 -4.32
N GLU A 181 9.16 -21.80 -4.38
CA GLU A 181 10.48 -22.08 -4.96
C GLU A 181 10.36 -21.99 -6.49
N GLU A 182 11.05 -21.03 -7.13
CA GLU A 182 11.20 -21.00 -8.61
C GLU A 182 11.98 -22.21 -9.16
#